data_AF-A0A091GGM9-F1
#
_entry.id   AF-A0A091GGM9-F1
#
_cell.length_a   1.000
_cell.length_b   1.000
_cell.length_c   1.000
_cell.angle_alpha   90.00
_cell.angle_beta   90.00
_cell.angle_gamma   90.00
#
_symmetry.space_group_name_H-M   'P 1'
#
loop_
_entity.id
_entity.type
_entity.pdbx_description
1 polymer ?
#
loop_
_entity_poly.entity_id
_entity_poly.type
_entity_poly.pdbx_seq_one_letter_code
_entity_poly.pdbx_strand_id
1 'polypeptide(L)' 'MKILYLLFSLLFLALQVSPGLSSPQRDKIFCRKGTCHFGRCPVHLVKVGSCFGFRSCCK' A
#
# COMPACT_ATOMS: atom_id res chain seq x y z
N MET A 1 -26.49 -23.31 -13.03
CA MET A 1 -26.37 -22.70 -11.68
C MET A 1 -24.97 -22.83 -11.03
N LYS A 2 -24.07 -23.73 -11.45
CA LYS A 2 -22.75 -23.94 -10.79
C LYS A 2 -21.63 -23.00 -11.26
N ILE A 3 -21.71 -22.52 -12.51
CA ILE A 3 -20.69 -21.67 -13.15
C ILE A 3 -20.60 -20.27 -12.54
N LEU A 4 -21.73 -19.70 -12.10
CA LEU A 4 -21.73 -18.37 -11.48
C LEU A 4 -20.91 -18.36 -10.16
N TYR A 5 -20.99 -19.43 -9.38
CA TYR A 5 -20.21 -19.59 -8.15
C TYR A 5 -18.72 -19.75 -8.43
N LEU A 6 -18.34 -20.46 -9.49
CA LEU A 6 -16.92 -20.61 -9.87
C LEU A 6 -16.31 -19.27 -10.28
N LEU A 7 -17.03 -18.47 -11.07
CA LEU A 7 -16.60 -17.13 -11.48
C LEU A 7 -16.43 -16.21 -10.26
N PHE A 8 -17.37 -16.24 -9.32
CA PHE A 8 -17.32 -15.43 -8.11
C PHE A 8 -16.11 -15.79 -7.23
N SER A 9 -15.84 -17.09 -7.02
CA SER A 9 -14.66 -17.56 -6.29
C SER A 9 -13.34 -17.12 -6.93
N LEU A 10 -13.25 -17.18 -8.26
CA LEU A 10 -12.08 -16.70 -9.02
C LEU A 10 -11.90 -15.17 -8.86
N LEU A 11 -13.00 -14.42 -8.90
CA LEU A 11 -12.98 -12.96 -8.73
C LEU A 11 -12.46 -12.56 -7.34
N PHE A 12 -12.93 -13.23 -6.29
CA PHE A 12 -12.48 -13.01 -4.91
C PHE A 12 -11.02 -13.42 -4.69
N LEU A 13 -10.58 -14.49 -5.34
CA LEU A 13 -9.18 -14.90 -5.30
C LEU A 13 -8.30 -13.83 -5.96
N ALA A 14 -8.70 -13.32 -7.13
CA ALA A 14 -8.02 -12.24 -7.86
C ALA A 14 -7.97 -10.91 -7.07
N LEU A 15 -9.05 -10.57 -6.35
CA LEU A 15 -9.11 -9.38 -5.50
C LEU A 15 -8.19 -9.48 -4.27
N GLN A 16 -8.03 -10.68 -3.69
CA GLN A 16 -7.14 -10.89 -2.54
C GLN A 16 -5.65 -10.96 -2.93
N VAL A 17 -5.32 -11.55 -4.09
CA VAL A 17 -3.95 -11.56 -4.62
C VAL A 17 -3.52 -10.24 -5.24
N SER A 18 -4.47 -9.34 -5.51
CA SER A 18 -4.15 -7.92 -5.66
C SER A 18 -3.79 -7.43 -4.26
N PRO A 19 -2.50 -7.27 -3.92
CA PRO A 19 -2.12 -6.84 -2.59
C PRO A 19 -2.83 -5.51 -2.39
N GLY A 20 -3.78 -5.49 -1.45
CA GLY A 20 -4.71 -4.39 -1.26
C GLY A 20 -3.99 -3.07 -1.44
N LEU A 21 -4.58 -2.20 -2.25
CA LEU A 21 -4.11 -0.87 -2.65
C LEU A 21 -3.73 0.05 -1.46
N SER A 22 -3.88 -0.45 -0.23
CA SER A 22 -3.57 0.14 1.06
C SER A 22 -2.53 -0.64 1.87
N SER A 23 -1.69 -1.50 1.27
CA SER A 23 -0.70 -2.27 2.05
C SER A 23 0.57 -1.44 2.32
N PRO A 24 0.80 -0.98 3.56
CA PRO A 24 2.05 -0.34 3.98
C PRO A 24 3.28 -1.28 3.87
N GLN A 25 3.11 -2.52 3.41
CA GLN A 25 4.19 -3.48 3.23
C GLN A 25 5.15 -3.10 2.09
N ARG A 26 4.69 -2.48 0.99
CA ARG A 26 5.60 -1.93 -0.03
C ARG A 26 6.34 -0.69 0.46
N ASP A 27 5.65 0.14 1.21
CA ASP A 27 6.19 1.34 1.83
C ASP A 27 7.28 1.00 2.87
N LYS A 28 7.18 -0.15 3.56
CA LYS A 28 8.23 -0.67 4.46
C LYS A 28 9.55 -0.99 3.76
N ILE A 29 9.56 -1.30 2.46
CA ILE A 29 10.81 -1.63 1.74
C ILE A 29 11.68 -0.38 1.57
N PHE A 30 11.07 0.73 1.16
CA PHE A 30 11.77 2.00 0.94
C PHE A 30 11.85 2.85 2.22
N CYS A 31 10.89 2.72 3.14
CA CYS A 31 10.80 3.50 4.38
C CYS A 31 10.88 2.57 5.62
N ARG A 32 12.00 1.86 5.78
CA ARG A 32 12.17 0.82 6.83
C ARG A 32 12.03 1.30 8.29
N LYS A 33 12.31 2.58 8.56
CA LYS A 33 12.29 3.17 9.91
C LYS A 33 11.48 4.47 9.98
N GLY A 34 10.58 4.70 9.03
CA GLY A 34 9.78 5.91 8.93
C GLY A 34 8.33 5.61 8.57
N THR A 35 7.52 6.66 8.52
CA THR A 35 6.13 6.60 8.12
C THR A 35 5.94 7.30 6.77
N CYS A 36 5.08 6.75 5.93
CA CYS A 36 4.76 7.32 4.63
C CYS A 36 3.57 8.26 4.73
N HIS A 37 3.80 9.55 4.51
CA HIS A 37 2.78 10.60 4.53
C HIS A 37 2.52 11.10 3.11
N PHE A 38 1.28 11.44 2.79
CA PHE A 38 0.98 12.15 1.54
C PHE A 38 1.46 13.60 1.63
N GLY A 39 2.18 14.06 0.61
CA GLY A 39 2.67 15.44 0.55
C GLY A 39 3.87 15.70 1.47
N ARG A 40 3.77 16.71 2.34
CA ARG A 40 4.85 17.13 3.25
C ARG A 40 4.82 16.32 4.54
N CYS A 41 6.00 16.15 5.14
CA CYS A 41 6.12 15.53 6.46
C CYS A 41 5.50 16.43 7.54
N PRO A 42 4.94 15.83 8.62
CA PRO A 42 4.56 16.56 9.82
C PRO A 42 5.74 17.38 10.37
N VAL A 43 5.46 18.50 11.04
CA VAL A 43 6.48 19.46 11.50
C VAL A 43 7.51 18.85 12.45
N HIS A 44 7.15 17.77 13.16
CA HIS A 44 8.02 17.05 14.08
C HIS A 44 8.83 15.92 13.43
N LEU A 45 8.71 15.71 12.12
CA LEU A 45 9.38 14.65 11.36
C LEU A 45 10.14 15.25 10.19
N VAL A 46 11.27 14.63 9.83
CA VAL A 46 12.12 15.07 8.71
C VAL A 46 11.84 14.18 7.51
N LYS A 47 11.80 14.79 6.31
CA LYS A 47 11.72 14.03 5.06
C LYS A 47 13.04 13.30 4.82
N VAL A 48 13.01 11.98 4.91
CA VAL A 48 14.18 11.12 4.68
C VAL A 48 14.14 10.40 3.34
N GLY A 49 13.02 10.47 2.61
CA GLY A 49 12.91 9.90 1.29
C GLY A 49 11.50 10.02 0.70
N SER A 50 11.20 9.16 -0.27
CA SER A 50 9.88 9.02 -0.88
C SER A 50 9.40 7.58 -0.76
N CYS A 51 8.08 7.43 -0.61
CA CYS A 51 7.40 6.14 -0.69
C CYS A 51 6.73 6.02 -2.07
N PHE A 52 5.97 4.96 -2.32
CA PHE A 52 5.39 4.75 -3.65
C PHE A 52 4.37 5.86 -4.01
N GLY A 53 4.46 6.41 -5.23
CA GLY A 53 3.61 7.50 -5.71
C GLY A 53 4.02 8.88 -5.17
N PHE A 54 3.04 9.68 -4.75
CA PHE A 54 3.23 11.06 -4.25
C PHE A 54 3.37 11.14 -2.71
N ARG A 55 3.85 10.06 -2.10
CA ARG A 55 4.05 9.96 -0.64
C ARG A 55 5.51 10.24 -0.27
N SER A 56 5.72 11.00 0.78
CA SER A 56 7.05 11.24 1.37
C SER A 56 7.29 10.26 2.53
N CYS A 57 8.51 9.75 2.63
CA CYS A 57 8.98 8.98 3.80
C CYS A 57 9.48 9.98 4.85
N CYS A 58 8.89 9.93 6.04
CA CYS A 58 9.15 10.83 7.15
C CYS A 58 9.69 10.05 8.36
N LYS A 59 10.70 10.57 9.03
CA LYS A 59 11.29 9.98 10.23
C LYS A 59 11.70 11.07 11.22
#